data_AF-A0A2D6TN84-F1
#
_entry.id   AF-A0A2D6TN84-F1
#
_cell.length_a   1.000
_cell.length_b   1.000
_cell.length_c   1.000
_cell.angle_alpha   90.00
_cell.angle_beta   90.00
_cell.angle_gamma   90.00
#
_symmetry.space_group_name_H-M   'P 1'
#
loop_
_entity.id
_entity.type
_entity.pdbx_description
1 polymer ?
#
loop_
_entity_poly.entity_id
_entity_poly.type
_entity_poly.pdbx_seq_one_letter_code
_entity_poly.pdbx_strand_id
1 'polypeptide(L)'
;MTLLKSSFIKNYKDKVKKTSPNVLEDAVHHAFYLTDKYGIAKISLAISEASIKYNLDEDVLRNTINDVDFIIENLGKQKGVSNE
;
A
#
# COMPACT_ATOMS: atom_id res chain seq x y z
N MET A 1 -36.31 -8.89 -15.03
CA MET A 1 -35.30 -9.75 -14.38
C MET A 1 -34.74 -8.96 -13.20
N THR A 2 -35.33 -9.13 -12.03
CA THR A 2 -34.93 -8.41 -10.81
C THR A 2 -33.59 -8.99 -10.38
N LEU A 3 -32.51 -8.22 -10.52
CA LEU A 3 -31.20 -8.57 -9.97
C LEU A 3 -31.36 -8.69 -8.46
N LEU A 4 -31.68 -9.91 -8.00
CA LEU A 4 -31.65 -10.28 -6.60
C LEU A 4 -30.31 -9.77 -6.06
N LYS A 5 -30.38 -8.88 -5.07
CA LYS A 5 -29.24 -8.31 -4.35
C LYS A 5 -28.44 -9.45 -3.75
N SER A 6 -27.66 -10.11 -4.58
CA SER A 6 -26.97 -11.34 -4.26
C SER A 6 -25.95 -11.00 -3.19
N SER A 7 -25.87 -11.84 -2.17
CA SER A 7 -24.86 -11.81 -1.11
C SER A 7 -23.43 -11.70 -1.69
N PHE A 8 -23.26 -12.05 -2.96
CA PHE A 8 -22.07 -11.80 -3.78
C PHE A 8 -21.68 -10.31 -3.87
N ILE A 9 -22.60 -9.42 -4.23
CA ILE A 9 -22.31 -7.97 -4.39
C ILE A 9 -22.01 -7.34 -3.01
N LYS A 10 -22.72 -7.81 -1.97
CA LYS A 10 -22.47 -7.37 -0.58
C LYS A 10 -21.09 -7.80 -0.10
N ASN A 11 -20.72 -9.08 -0.25
CA ASN A 11 -19.40 -9.58 0.12
C ASN A 11 -18.27 -8.98 -0.71
N TYR A 12 -18.52 -8.70 -2.00
CA TYR A 12 -17.55 -8.01 -2.84
C TYR A 12 -17.33 -6.58 -2.35
N LYS A 13 -18.39 -5.84 -2.05
CA LYS A 13 -18.28 -4.50 -1.42
C LYS A 13 -17.60 -4.53 -0.05
N ASP A 14 -17.80 -5.57 0.74
CA ASP A 14 -17.17 -5.72 2.06
C ASP A 14 -15.66 -6.02 1.95
N LYS A 15 -15.25 -6.85 0.98
CA LYS A 15 -13.83 -7.06 0.66
C LYS A 15 -13.14 -5.80 0.15
N VAL A 16 -13.84 -4.99 -0.65
CA VAL A 16 -13.31 -3.72 -1.19
C VAL A 16 -13.35 -2.59 -0.14
N LYS A 17 -14.23 -2.69 0.88
CA LYS A 17 -14.33 -1.69 1.96
C LYS A 17 -13.38 -1.91 3.13
N LYS A 18 -12.70 -3.05 3.23
CA LYS A 18 -11.61 -3.26 4.19
C LYS A 18 -10.27 -2.78 3.63
N THR A 19 -10.25 -1.66 2.91
CA THR A 19 -9.02 -0.89 2.76
C THR A 19 -8.86 -0.10 4.05
N SER A 20 -8.25 -0.77 5.05
CA SER A 20 -7.82 -0.12 6.29
C SER A 20 -6.97 1.12 5.93
N PRO A 21 -7.00 2.20 6.72
CA PRO A 21 -6.17 3.38 6.47
C PRO A 21 -4.68 3.06 6.29
N ASN A 22 -4.22 1.94 6.85
CA ASN A 22 -2.84 1.46 6.76
C ASN A 22 -2.48 0.76 5.44
N VAL A 23 -3.42 0.50 4.52
CA VAL A 23 -3.11 -0.25 3.28
C VAL A 23 -2.11 0.50 2.39
N LEU A 24 -2.17 1.83 2.37
CA LEU A 24 -1.23 2.66 1.62
C LEU A 24 0.16 2.64 2.28
N GLU A 25 0.21 2.78 3.60
CA GLU A 25 1.44 2.70 4.40
C GLU A 25 2.11 1.31 4.24
N ASP A 26 1.34 0.24 4.39
CA ASP A 26 1.81 -1.14 4.21
C ASP A 26 2.33 -1.40 2.80
N ALA A 27 1.66 -0.85 1.78
CA ALA A 27 2.10 -0.98 0.39
C ALA A 27 3.41 -0.24 0.14
N VAL A 28 3.57 0.96 0.69
CA VAL A 28 4.81 1.73 0.61
C VAL A 28 5.95 0.98 1.34
N HIS A 29 5.72 0.49 2.56
CA HIS A 29 6.67 -0.36 3.28
C HIS A 29 7.08 -1.59 2.47
N HIS A 30 6.11 -2.24 1.82
CA HIS A 30 6.38 -3.42 1.01
C HIS A 30 7.19 -3.07 -0.24
N ALA A 31 6.90 -1.95 -0.90
CA ALA A 31 7.69 -1.45 -2.01
C ALA A 31 9.14 -1.16 -1.60
N PHE A 32 9.37 -0.56 -0.42
CA PHE A 32 10.72 -0.35 0.10
C PHE A 32 11.43 -1.67 0.44
N TYR A 33 10.73 -2.62 1.08
CA TYR A 33 11.28 -3.94 1.36
C TYR A 33 11.71 -4.68 0.08
N LEU A 34 10.87 -4.63 -0.96
CA LEU A 34 11.20 -5.22 -2.26
C LEU A 34 12.34 -4.46 -2.94
N THR A 35 12.39 -3.14 -2.81
CA THR A 35 13.48 -2.32 -3.35
C THR A 35 14.83 -2.64 -2.67
N ASP A 36 14.84 -2.89 -1.36
CA ASP A 36 16.02 -3.35 -0.63
C ASP A 36 16.50 -4.72 -1.15
N LYS A 37 15.57 -5.65 -1.34
CA LYS A 37 15.86 -7.00 -1.84
C LYS A 37 16.31 -7.03 -3.31
N TYR A 38 15.70 -6.21 -4.16
CA TYR A 38 15.93 -6.20 -5.61
C TYR A 38 17.01 -5.21 -6.03
N GLY A 39 17.37 -4.27 -5.16
CA GLY A 39 18.21 -3.13 -5.43
C GLY A 39 17.42 -1.93 -5.96
N ILE A 40 17.93 -0.72 -5.68
CA ILE A 40 17.26 0.56 -5.99
C ILE A 40 16.91 0.73 -7.48
N ALA A 41 17.69 0.12 -8.38
CA ALA A 41 17.44 0.12 -9.82
C ALA A 41 16.12 -0.57 -10.21
N LYS A 42 15.55 -1.39 -9.32
CA LYS A 42 14.30 -2.13 -9.51
C LYS A 42 13.12 -1.58 -8.70
N ILE A 43 13.19 -0.32 -8.26
CA ILE A 43 12.09 0.30 -7.50
C ILE A 43 10.76 0.28 -8.26
N SER A 44 10.76 0.48 -9.58
CA SER A 44 9.53 0.41 -10.38
C SER A 44 8.88 -0.98 -10.31
N LEU A 45 9.69 -2.05 -10.35
CA LEU A 45 9.18 -3.42 -10.18
C LEU A 45 8.61 -3.62 -8.77
N ALA A 46 9.30 -3.12 -7.76
CA ALA A 46 8.84 -3.18 -6.38
C ALA A 46 7.50 -2.45 -6.16
N ILE A 47 7.33 -1.29 -6.80
CA ILE A 47 6.08 -0.51 -6.78
C ILE A 47 4.96 -1.28 -7.47
N SER A 48 5.19 -1.84 -8.67
CA SER A 48 4.18 -2.65 -9.36
C SER A 48 3.77 -3.89 -8.57
N GLU A 49 4.74 -4.60 -7.97
CA GLU A 49 4.44 -5.78 -7.11
C GLU A 49 3.64 -5.38 -5.87
N ALA A 50 3.97 -4.26 -5.23
CA ALA A 50 3.22 -3.73 -4.10
C ALA A 50 1.80 -3.29 -4.51
N SER A 51 1.66 -2.60 -5.64
CA SER A 51 0.37 -2.21 -6.21
C SER A 51 -0.54 -3.42 -6.42
N ILE A 52 -0.03 -4.51 -7.01
CA ILE A 52 -0.79 -5.75 -7.23
C ILE A 52 -1.18 -6.39 -5.90
N LYS A 53 -0.23 -6.49 -4.96
CA LYS A 53 -0.46 -7.17 -3.67
C LYS A 53 -1.50 -6.48 -2.80
N TYR A 54 -1.49 -5.15 -2.79
CA TYR A 54 -2.40 -4.34 -1.97
C TYR A 54 -3.61 -3.83 -2.76
N ASN A 55 -3.73 -4.19 -4.04
CA ASN A 55 -4.80 -3.75 -4.94
C ASN A 55 -4.95 -2.21 -4.93
N LEU A 56 -3.82 -1.52 -5.06
CA LEU A 56 -3.71 -0.07 -5.12
C LEU A 56 -3.30 0.35 -6.53
N ASP A 57 -3.76 1.52 -6.94
CA ASP A 57 -3.32 2.14 -8.18
C ASP A 57 -1.81 2.46 -8.12
N GLU A 58 -1.09 2.12 -9.19
CA GLU A 58 0.37 2.26 -9.24
C GLU A 58 0.79 3.74 -9.20
N ASP A 59 0.05 4.63 -9.88
CA ASP A 59 0.33 6.06 -9.87
C ASP A 59 0.09 6.66 -8.48
N VAL A 60 -0.94 6.19 -7.77
CA VAL A 60 -1.16 6.58 -6.36
C VAL A 60 0.03 6.17 -5.51
N LEU A 61 0.47 4.90 -5.61
CA LEU A 61 1.58 4.41 -4.80
C LEU A 61 2.90 5.12 -5.13
N ARG A 62 3.13 5.40 -6.42
CA ARG A 62 4.29 6.14 -6.90
C ARG A 62 4.29 7.59 -6.43
N ASN A 63 3.14 8.26 -6.46
CA ASN A 63 3.02 9.62 -5.94
C ASN A 63 3.28 9.65 -4.43
N THR A 64 2.72 8.70 -3.69
CA THR A 64 2.97 8.58 -2.24
C THR A 64 4.44 8.30 -1.91
N ILE A 65 5.14 7.50 -2.71
CA ILE A 65 6.58 7.24 -2.50
C ILE A 65 7.43 8.49 -2.77
N ASN A 66 7.01 9.33 -3.73
CA ASN A 66 7.66 10.61 -4.02
C ASN A 66 7.26 11.73 -3.06
N ASP A 67 6.22 11.53 -2.25
CA ASP A 67 5.76 12.47 -1.24
C ASP A 67 6.63 12.38 0.01
N VAL A 68 7.60 13.30 0.12
CA VAL A 68 8.56 13.33 1.22
C VAL A 68 7.87 13.50 2.57
N ASP A 69 6.78 14.26 2.65
CA ASP A 69 6.06 14.49 3.90
C ASP A 69 5.36 13.19 4.36
N PHE A 70 4.72 12.47 3.44
CA PHE A 70 4.13 11.16 3.74
C PHE A 70 5.18 10.17 4.26
N ILE A 71 6.35 10.13 3.62
CA ILE A 71 7.45 9.25 4.00
C ILE A 71 7.95 9.60 5.41
N ILE A 72 8.19 10.87 5.71
CA ILE A 72 8.68 11.29 7.03
C ILE A 72 7.64 10.98 8.13
N GLU A 73 6.37 11.23 7.86
CA GLU A 73 5.31 11.13 8.88
C GLU A 73 4.92 9.68 9.21
N ASN A 74 5.01 8.78 8.22
CA ASN A 74 4.60 7.37 8.34
C ASN A 74 5.79 6.41 8.47
N LEU A 75 6.89 6.64 7.75
CA LEU A 75 8.09 5.77 7.80
C LEU A 75 9.18 6.31 8.74
N GLY A 76 9.27 7.63 8.89
CA GLY A 76 10.26 8.29 9.75
C GLY A 76 10.08 8.01 11.26
N LYS A 77 8.90 7.52 11.68
CA LYS A 77 8.62 7.16 13.08
C LYS A 77 9.35 5.90 13.55
N GLN A 78 10.07 5.18 12.69
CA GLN A 78 10.88 4.02 13.13
C GLN A 78 12.21 4.38 13.80
N LYS A 79 12.56 5.67 13.95
CA LYS A 79 13.73 6.09 14.74
C LYS A 79 13.33 6.74 16.08
N GLY A 80 12.58 5.98 16.87
CA GLY A 80 12.44 6.15 18.32
C GLY A 80 12.99 4.92 19.04
N VAL A 81 14.29 4.64 18.88
CA VAL A 81 14.98 3.72 19.79
C VAL A 81 15.32 4.48 21.07
N SER A 82 14.85 3.92 22.18
CA SER A 82 15.36 4.06 23.55
C SER A 82 15.45 5.45 24.15
N ASN A 83 14.51 5.78 25.02
CA ASN A 83 14.85 6.49 26.26
C ASN A 83 14.69 5.50 27.41
N GLU A 84 15.86 5.13 27.96
CA GLU A 84 16.19 4.77 29.35
C GLU A 84 15.32 3.78 30.12
#